data_AF-A0A5Q0TKI6-F1
#
_entry.id   AF-A0A5Q0TKI6-F1
#
_cell.length_a   1.000
_cell.length_b   1.000
_cell.length_c   1.000
_cell.angle_alpha   90.00
_cell.angle_beta   90.00
_cell.angle_gamma   90.00
#
_symmetry.space_group_name_H-M   'P 1'
#
loop_
_entity.id
_entity.type
_entity.pdbx_description
1 polymer ?
#
loop_
_entity_poly.entity_id
_entity_poly.type
_entity_poly.pdbx_seq_one_letter_code
_entity_poly.pdbx_strand_id
1 'polypeptide(L)'
;MPNVCPYYKNGYCVSPLLDKPTDSVTASHRCLKEYSTCRYYKEPEQEGQKKGLELFGDTVEKVVNFYPKISILEEVVSECDYFRIVKNEQGYLAYCSVLRRILTISQTNNCAQFWSKCPMRVLAHGL
;
A
#
# COMPACT_ATOMS: atom_id res chain seq x y z
N MET A 1 -15.17 -26.47 -22.44
CA MET A 1 -13.79 -25.93 -22.36
C MET A 1 -12.88 -27.09 -21.96
N PRO A 2 -11.68 -27.25 -22.54
CA PRO A 2 -10.82 -28.37 -22.16
C PRO A 2 -10.47 -28.23 -20.67
N ASN A 3 -10.77 -29.26 -19.88
CA ASN A 3 -10.51 -29.33 -18.43
C ASN A 3 -9.00 -29.53 -18.14
N VAL A 4 -8.15 -28.76 -18.83
CA VAL A 4 -6.70 -28.88 -18.75
C VAL A 4 -6.16 -27.72 -17.92
N CYS A 5 -5.36 -28.06 -16.92
CA CYS A 5 -4.71 -27.10 -16.04
C CYS A 5 -3.88 -26.09 -16.86
N PRO A 6 -4.02 -24.76 -16.62
CA PRO A 6 -3.21 -23.73 -17.28
C PRO A 6 -1.70 -23.90 -17.09
N TYR A 7 -1.29 -24.61 -16.04
CA TYR A 7 0.11 -24.88 -15.73
C TYR A 7 0.60 -26.26 -16.19
N TYR A 8 -0.13 -26.95 -17.05
CA TYR A 8 0.33 -28.20 -17.66
C TYR A 8 1.34 -27.91 -18.78
N LYS A 9 2.58 -28.38 -18.64
CA LYS A 9 3.68 -28.17 -19.60
C LYS A 9 4.52 -29.43 -19.75
N ASN A 10 4.87 -29.79 -21.00
CA ASN A 10 5.80 -30.89 -21.31
C ASN A 10 5.45 -32.26 -20.65
N GLY A 11 4.16 -32.58 -20.52
CA GLY A 11 3.71 -33.88 -19.99
C GLY A 11 3.46 -33.91 -18.47
N TYR A 12 3.85 -32.85 -17.75
CA TYR A 12 3.68 -32.73 -16.29
C TYR A 12 3.03 -31.39 -15.91
N CYS A 13 2.53 -31.32 -14.68
CA CYS A 13 1.92 -30.11 -14.14
C CYS A 13 2.92 -29.37 -13.26
N VAL A 14 2.99 -28.05 -13.40
CA VAL A 14 3.76 -27.19 -12.49
C VAL A 14 2.82 -26.32 -11.66
N SER A 15 3.33 -25.71 -10.59
CA SER A 15 2.58 -24.73 -9.80
C SER A 15 3.51 -23.57 -9.43
N PRO A 16 3.04 -22.31 -9.49
CA PRO A 16 3.81 -21.17 -9.01
C PRO A 16 4.01 -21.17 -7.48
N LEU A 17 3.32 -22.04 -6.74
CA LEU A 17 3.43 -22.16 -5.28
C LEU A 17 4.55 -23.12 -4.85
N LEU A 18 5.28 -23.71 -5.79
CA LEU A 18 6.33 -24.68 -5.52
C LEU A 18 7.61 -24.30 -6.28
N ASP A 19 8.73 -24.24 -5.55
CA ASP A 19 10.04 -23.92 -6.13
C ASP A 19 10.55 -25.01 -7.09
N LYS A 20 10.10 -26.25 -6.89
CA LYS A 20 10.42 -27.40 -7.75
C LYS A 20 9.16 -28.25 -7.95
N PRO A 21 8.98 -28.85 -9.14
CA PRO A 21 7.91 -29.82 -9.35
C PRO A 21 8.06 -30.98 -8.35
N THR A 22 6.98 -31.32 -7.64
CA THR A 22 6.92 -32.44 -6.69
C THR A 22 5.91 -33.48 -7.15
N ASP A 23 6.03 -34.72 -6.68
CA ASP A 23 5.09 -35.77 -7.08
C ASP A 23 3.63 -35.50 -6.67
N SER A 24 3.43 -34.58 -5.73
CA SER A 24 2.12 -34.11 -5.29
C SER A 24 1.39 -33.23 -6.33
N VAL A 25 2.13 -32.59 -7.26
CA VAL A 25 1.59 -31.81 -8.39
C VAL A 25 1.71 -32.55 -9.74
N THR A 26 2.49 -33.61 -9.85
CA THR A 26 2.83 -34.24 -11.15
C THR A 26 1.82 -35.30 -11.64
N ALA A 27 0.73 -35.56 -10.92
CA ALA A 27 -0.28 -36.52 -11.35
C ALA A 27 -1.02 -36.02 -12.61
N SER A 28 -0.57 -36.42 -13.80
CA SER A 28 -1.13 -35.97 -15.10
C SER A 28 -2.64 -36.16 -15.21
N HIS A 29 -3.19 -37.21 -14.60
CA HIS A 29 -4.63 -37.46 -14.56
C HIS A 29 -5.45 -36.37 -13.85
N ARG A 30 -4.87 -35.71 -12.83
CA ARG A 30 -5.53 -34.61 -12.10
C ARG A 30 -5.48 -33.32 -12.91
N CYS A 31 -4.35 -33.04 -13.55
CA CYS A 31 -4.20 -31.82 -14.36
C CYS A 31 -5.01 -31.83 -15.66
N LEU A 32 -5.49 -32.99 -16.12
CA LEU A 32 -6.35 -33.11 -17.30
C LEU A 32 -7.85 -33.22 -16.97
N LYS A 33 -8.24 -33.15 -15.69
CA LYS A 33 -9.65 -33.27 -15.27
C LYS A 33 -10.03 -32.32 -14.12
N GLU A 34 -9.50 -32.54 -12.92
CA GLU A 34 -9.97 -31.93 -11.67
C GLU A 34 -8.93 -30.98 -11.05
N TYR A 35 -8.20 -30.25 -11.89
CA TYR A 35 -7.06 -29.43 -11.47
C TYR A 35 -7.43 -28.34 -10.46
N SER A 36 -8.66 -27.81 -10.51
CA SER A 36 -9.15 -26.78 -9.60
C SER A 36 -9.23 -27.23 -8.13
N THR A 37 -9.28 -28.53 -7.88
CA THR A 37 -9.29 -29.12 -6.52
C THR A 37 -7.89 -29.28 -5.91
N CYS A 38 -6.84 -29.08 -6.72
CA CYS A 38 -5.46 -29.20 -6.25
C CYS A 38 -5.14 -28.06 -5.27
N ARG A 39 -4.60 -28.36 -4.10
CA ARG A 39 -4.13 -27.36 -3.13
C ARG A 39 -3.10 -26.37 -3.71
N TYR A 40 -2.37 -26.81 -4.74
CA TYR A 40 -1.35 -26.01 -5.42
C TYR A 40 -1.90 -25.29 -6.66
N TYR A 41 -3.19 -25.39 -6.96
CA TYR A 41 -3.82 -24.61 -8.02
C TYR A 41 -4.05 -23.17 -7.56
N LYS A 42 -3.60 -22.22 -8.38
CA LYS A 42 -3.90 -20.80 -8.26
C LYS A 42 -4.54 -20.36 -9.57
N GLU A 43 -5.61 -19.59 -9.53
CA GLU A 43 -6.19 -19.06 -10.76
C GLU A 43 -5.17 -18.13 -11.45
N PRO A 44 -4.88 -18.33 -12.75
CA PRO A 44 -3.94 -17.47 -13.46
C PRO A 44 -4.48 -16.05 -13.48
N GLU A 45 -3.66 -15.12 -13.01
CA GLU A 45 -4.01 -13.70 -12.97
C GLU A 45 -4.21 -13.20 -14.40
N GLN A 46 -5.39 -12.66 -14.69
CA GLN A 46 -5.71 -12.12 -16.01
C GLN A 46 -4.83 -10.89 -16.27
N GLU A 47 -4.20 -10.82 -17.45
CA GLU A 47 -3.50 -9.62 -17.91
C GLU A 47 -4.46 -8.42 -17.84
N GLY A 48 -4.17 -7.45 -16.96
CA GLY A 48 -5.00 -6.27 -16.71
C GLY A 48 -5.70 -6.24 -15.35
N GLN A 49 -5.62 -7.30 -14.53
CA GLN A 49 -6.05 -7.21 -13.14
C GLN A 49 -5.01 -6.40 -12.34
N LYS A 50 -5.41 -5.17 -11.97
CA LYS A 50 -4.65 -4.29 -11.08
C LYS A 50 -4.32 -5.03 -9.79
N LYS A 51 -3.05 -5.05 -9.38
CA LYS A 51 -2.60 -5.73 -8.16
C LYS A 51 -2.15 -4.75 -7.10
N GLY A 52 -2.42 -5.07 -5.84
CA GLY A 52 -1.91 -4.31 -4.70
C GLY A 52 -2.41 -2.86 -4.71
N LEU A 53 -1.49 -1.90 -4.65
CA LEU A 53 -1.81 -0.47 -4.55
C LEU A 53 -2.57 0.07 -5.77
N GLU A 54 -2.45 -0.60 -6.92
CA GLU A 54 -3.13 -0.21 -8.16
C GLU A 54 -4.65 -0.42 -8.12
N LEU A 55 -5.16 -1.27 -7.21
CA LEU A 55 -6.60 -1.43 -6.98
C LEU A 55 -7.25 -0.12 -6.49
N PHE A 56 -6.48 0.69 -5.78
CA PHE A 56 -6.88 2.01 -5.31
C PHE A 56 -6.54 3.04 -6.39
N GLY A 57 -7.29 3.00 -7.49
CA GLY A 57 -7.19 4.01 -8.55
C GLY A 57 -7.48 5.42 -8.05
N ASP A 58 -6.99 6.41 -8.81
CA ASP A 58 -6.97 7.87 -8.59
C ASP A 58 -8.33 8.58 -8.40
N THR A 59 -9.32 7.91 -7.80
CA THR A 59 -10.58 8.46 -7.31
C THR A 59 -10.60 8.42 -5.79
N VAL A 60 -9.53 8.87 -5.16
CA VAL A 60 -9.58 9.32 -3.77
C VAL A 60 -9.92 10.80 -3.85
N GLU A 61 -11.22 11.14 -3.70
CA GLU A 61 -11.55 12.41 -3.05
C GLU A 61 -10.60 12.52 -1.87
N LYS A 62 -9.79 13.58 -1.82
CA LYS A 62 -8.71 13.82 -0.85
C LYS A 62 -9.25 13.96 0.59
N VAL A 63 -10.05 13.01 1.06
CA VAL A 63 -10.20 12.68 2.45
C VAL A 63 -8.85 12.12 2.85
N VAL A 64 -7.99 13.02 3.31
CA VAL A 64 -6.71 12.67 3.89
C VAL A 64 -7.00 11.62 4.96
N ASN A 65 -6.68 10.36 4.66
CA ASN A 65 -6.99 9.25 5.55
C ASN A 65 -5.98 9.29 6.70
N PHE A 66 -6.18 10.21 7.64
CA PHE A 66 -5.37 10.35 8.85
C PHE A 66 -6.04 9.60 9.99
N TYR A 67 -5.24 8.98 10.86
CA TYR A 67 -5.74 8.31 12.05
C TYR A 67 -6.08 9.37 13.11
N PRO A 68 -7.37 9.64 13.42
CA PRO A 68 -7.77 10.81 14.20
C PRO A 68 -7.09 10.89 15.57
N LYS A 69 -6.96 9.75 16.27
CA LYS A 69 -6.36 9.64 17.60
C LYS A 69 -4.92 10.17 17.70
N ILE A 70 -4.17 10.16 16.61
CA ILE A 70 -2.74 10.53 16.61
C ILE A 70 -2.46 11.80 15.80
N SER A 71 -3.49 12.44 15.26
CA SER A 71 -3.36 13.58 14.34
C SER A 71 -4.17 14.80 14.75
N ILE A 72 -5.25 14.62 15.53
CA ILE A 72 -6.01 15.74 16.09
C ILE A 72 -5.20 16.38 17.23
N LEU A 73 -5.01 17.69 17.13
CA LEU A 73 -4.29 18.51 18.09
C LEU A 73 -5.28 19.21 19.02
N GLU A 74 -4.91 19.27 20.30
CA GLU A 74 -5.61 20.09 21.29
C GLU A 74 -5.10 21.55 21.18
N GLU A 75 -3.80 21.80 21.41
CA GLU A 75 -3.17 23.11 21.25
C GLU A 75 -1.67 22.97 20.93
N VAL A 76 -1.27 23.04 19.65
CA VAL A 76 0.15 23.15 19.29
C VAL A 76 0.34 24.14 18.14
N VAL A 77 1.21 25.12 18.38
CA VAL A 77 1.63 26.13 17.39
C VAL A 77 3.15 25.98 17.18
N SER A 78 3.59 26.05 15.93
CA SER A 78 5.01 26.03 15.55
C SER A 78 5.35 27.32 14.81
N GLU A 79 6.53 27.90 15.09
CA GLU A 79 7.07 29.08 14.39
C GLU A 79 7.65 28.75 13.00
N CYS A 80 7.51 27.50 12.54
CA CYS A 80 8.00 27.08 11.24
C CYS A 80 7.18 27.71 10.09
N ASP A 81 7.85 28.37 9.15
CA ASP A 81 7.22 28.99 7.96
C ASP A 81 6.39 28.01 7.10
N TYR A 82 6.70 26.72 7.20
CA TYR A 82 6.06 25.66 6.42
C TYR A 82 4.97 24.90 7.19
N PHE A 83 4.77 25.22 8.47
CA PHE A 83 3.75 24.63 9.32
C PHE A 83 2.41 25.37 9.14
N ARG A 84 1.34 24.62 8.92
CA ARG A 84 -0.02 25.17 8.77
C ARG A 84 -0.99 24.37 9.63
N ILE A 85 -1.98 25.06 10.19
CA ILE A 85 -3.08 24.41 10.89
C ILE A 85 -4.25 24.28 9.91
N VAL A 86 -4.77 23.08 9.78
CA VAL A 86 -5.97 22.75 8.99
C VAL A 86 -7.08 22.38 9.96
N LYS A 87 -8.23 23.05 9.86
CA LYS A 87 -9.42 22.73 10.66
C LYS A 87 -10.26 21.70 9.93
N ASN A 88 -10.71 20.67 10.64
CA ASN A 88 -11.70 19.70 10.19
C ASN A 88 -12.84 19.58 11.21
N GLU A 89 -13.90 18.85 10.87
CA GLU A 89 -15.06 18.58 11.74
C GLU A 89 -14.67 17.98 13.10
N GLN A 90 -13.55 17.26 13.15
CA GLN A 90 -13.07 16.56 14.34
C GLN A 90 -12.04 17.37 15.17
N GLY A 91 -11.54 18.50 14.66
CA GLY A 91 -10.54 19.32 15.37
C GLY A 91 -9.48 19.95 14.47
N TYR A 92 -8.32 20.27 15.06
CA TYR A 92 -7.19 20.90 14.37
C TYR A 92 -6.14 19.87 13.98
N LEU A 93 -5.59 20.02 12.78
CA LEU A 93 -4.55 19.16 12.23
C LEU A 93 -3.34 20.00 11.84
N ALA A 94 -2.14 19.50 12.11
CA ALA A 94 -0.92 20.11 11.59
C ALA A 94 -0.60 19.59 10.20
N TYR A 95 -0.22 20.49 9.30
CA TYR A 95 0.20 20.19 7.94
C TYR A 95 1.59 20.78 7.68
N CYS A 96 2.46 19.98 7.07
CA CYS A 96 3.77 20.44 6.62
C CYS A 96 3.76 20.65 5.11
N SER A 97 4.03 21.88 4.68
CA SER A 97 4.01 22.27 3.26
C SER A 97 5.15 21.63 2.46
N VAL A 98 6.30 21.39 3.10
CA VAL A 98 7.44 20.70 2.45
C VAL A 98 7.12 19.23 2.20
N LEU A 99 6.61 18.54 3.23
CA LEU A 99 6.24 17.12 3.14
C LEU A 99 4.92 16.87 2.41
N ARG A 100 4.14 17.93 2.18
CA ARG A 100 2.80 17.90 1.59
C ARG A 100 1.81 16.95 2.27
N ARG A 101 1.93 16.75 3.59
CA ARG A 101 1.09 15.81 4.36
C ARG A 101 0.74 16.33 5.76
N ILE A 102 -0.28 15.71 6.35
CA ILE A 102 -0.66 15.90 7.76
C ILE A 102 0.38 15.25 8.67
N LEU A 103 0.72 15.96 9.75
CA LEU A 103 1.64 15.50 10.79
C LEU A 103 0.87 14.80 11.90
N THR A 104 1.49 13.79 12.50
CA THR A 104 1.01 13.23 13.76
C THR A 104 1.36 14.16 14.93
N ILE A 105 0.73 13.98 16.10
CA ILE A 105 1.01 14.77 17.32
C ILE A 105 2.51 14.78 17.64
N SER A 106 3.18 13.62 17.58
CA SER A 106 4.63 13.53 17.82
C SER A 106 5.44 14.33 16.79
N GLN A 107 5.06 14.27 15.51
CA GLN A 107 5.72 15.04 14.45
C GLN A 107 5.48 16.54 14.61
N THR A 108 4.29 16.93 15.04
CA THR A 108 3.93 18.32 15.35
C THR A 108 4.74 18.86 16.52
N ASN A 109 4.87 18.09 17.60
CA ASN A 109 5.70 18.46 18.75
C ASN A 109 7.18 18.63 18.36
N ASN A 110 7.70 17.69 17.55
CA ASN A 110 9.06 17.80 17.02
C ASN A 110 9.23 19.02 16.11
N CYS A 111 8.22 19.33 15.29
CA CYS A 111 8.22 20.53 14.46
C CYS A 111 8.22 21.79 15.33
N ALA A 112 7.38 21.87 16.36
CA ALA A 112 7.33 23.00 17.28
C ALA A 112 8.66 23.20 18.03
N GLN A 113 9.28 22.12 18.54
CA GLN A 113 10.50 22.19 19.34
C GLN A 113 11.77 22.41 18.50
N PHE A 114 11.85 21.81 17.31
CA PHE A 114 13.07 21.76 16.51
C PHE A 114 12.93 22.38 15.11
N TRP A 115 12.00 23.32 14.93
CA TRP A 115 11.74 23.94 13.61
C TRP A 115 13.01 24.56 12.99
N SER A 116 13.86 25.19 13.80
CA SER A 116 15.08 25.87 13.33
C SER A 116 16.13 24.91 12.77
N LYS A 117 16.17 23.67 13.28
CA LYS A 117 17.08 22.60 12.83
C LYS A 117 16.40 21.57 11.94
N CYS A 118 15.18 21.85 11.48
CA CYS A 118 14.40 20.91 10.69
C CYS A 118 15.10 20.65 9.34
N PRO A 119 15.52 19.40 9.05
CA PRO A 119 16.23 19.08 7.81
C PRO A 119 15.35 19.30 6.58
N MET A 120 14.02 19.21 6.74
CA MET A 120 13.08 19.44 5.67
C MET A 120 13.12 20.89 5.16
N ARG A 121 13.53 21.88 5.97
CA ARG A 121 13.65 23.28 5.49
C ARG A 121 14.71 23.43 4.40
N VAL A 122 15.76 22.62 4.43
CA VAL A 122 16.80 22.63 3.39
C VAL A 122 16.22 22.16 2.05
N LEU A 123 15.35 21.15 2.09
CA LEU A 123 14.68 20.61 0.90
C LEU A 123 13.65 21.58 0.29
N ALA A 124 13.19 22.57 1.06
CA ALA A 124 12.22 23.55 0.56
C ALA A 124 12.80 24.52 -0.48
N HIS A 125 14.12 24.73 -0.49
CA HIS A 125 14.81 25.63 -1.43
C HIS A 125 15.17 24.97 -2.77
N GLY A 126 14.84 23.70 -2.97
CA GLY A 126 15.11 22.94 -4.19
C GLY A 126 13.89 22.68 -5.08
N LEU A 127 12.76 23.35 -4.83
CA LEU A 127 11.50 23.26 -5.57
C LEU A 127 11.16 24.57 -6.27
#